data_AF-A0A7J5DVM9-F1
#
_entry.id   AF-A0A7J5DVM9-F1
#
_cell.length_a   1.000
_cell.length_b   1.000
_cell.length_c   1.000
_cell.angle_alpha   90.00
_cell.angle_beta   90.00
_cell.angle_gamma   90.00
#
_symmetry.space_group_name_H-M   'P 1'
#
loop_
_entity.id
_entity.type
_entity.pdbx_description
1 polymer ?
#
loop_
_entity_poly.entity_id
_entity_poly.type
_entity_poly.pdbx_seq_one_letter_code
_entity_poly.pdbx_strand_id
1 'polypeptide(L)'
;MRFFPSAPWLRRAFDRLPGWAHPQWLVVIGATLAAVVGLAMPLAQADDRNDLKDRQNEVRGQISSVKGEIHEASQKVARIAGRLETAKGQLQTARTRLASVRSDLGKAQAAAATLATKLTDAEQKLTLAKAALVQARADVVVQRTDSRRAVVSMATGDDARIALMESYLTSGTIEDVLTGQTAYEVVTGRQNQALVKLEEAEDAMQQQRDAVRTARDEVAVAKKAADDNVRTVQVLVDRAAATEAQVSALVTRTRSARAAVVQAREADRAALRRLEKREAKIRSRIAALSKKQGGSYNGDTGGLLAKPGPGPVTSPFGWRIHPIYGYYGLHNGTDFGTGCGAALWAGESGTVISEYYDEVYGNRLYLAIGKVNGANITLVYNHLSRYAVSQGARVKRGQVVGYSGTTGWSTGCHLHFTVLRNGEAVNPMQYL
;
A
#
# COMPACT_ATOMS: atom_id res chain seq x y z
N MET A 1 -51.14 -24.69 21.20
CA MET A 1 -50.56 -23.32 21.14
C MET A 1 -49.99 -23.01 22.53
N ARG A 2 -48.69 -22.72 22.66
CA ARG A 2 -48.09 -21.37 22.88
C ARG A 2 -48.48 -20.78 24.26
N PHE A 3 -47.59 -20.26 25.13
CA PHE A 3 -46.20 -19.76 24.96
C PHE A 3 -45.31 -20.01 26.22
N PHE A 4 -43.98 -19.88 26.06
CA PHE A 4 -42.96 -19.94 27.13
C PHE A 4 -42.84 -18.64 27.94
N PRO A 5 -42.41 -18.71 29.22
CA PRO A 5 -41.62 -17.67 29.88
C PRO A 5 -40.11 -17.98 29.82
N SER A 6 -39.29 -16.96 29.56
CA SER A 6 -37.82 -17.06 29.55
C SER A 6 -37.21 -16.72 30.92
N ALA A 7 -36.19 -17.47 31.35
CA ALA A 7 -35.45 -17.22 32.59
C ALA A 7 -34.11 -16.48 32.32
N PRO A 8 -33.63 -15.62 33.24
CA PRO A 8 -32.59 -14.64 32.91
C PRO A 8 -31.20 -14.99 33.47
N TRP A 9 -30.20 -15.15 32.60
CA TRP A 9 -28.79 -15.10 32.99
C TRP A 9 -27.91 -14.65 31.81
N LEU A 10 -27.35 -13.44 31.92
CA LEU A 10 -26.10 -12.92 31.30
C LEU A 10 -26.06 -11.38 31.35
N ARG A 11 -26.00 -10.83 32.56
CA ARG A 11 -25.59 -9.43 32.81
C ARG A 11 -24.68 -9.35 34.03
N ARG A 12 -23.39 -9.66 33.84
CA ARG A 12 -22.29 -9.21 34.70
C ARG A 12 -21.00 -9.12 33.87
N ALA A 13 -20.66 -7.89 33.45
CA ALA A 13 -19.31 -7.36 33.23
C ALA A 13 -19.39 -6.15 32.29
N PHE A 14 -19.65 -4.96 32.84
CA PHE A 14 -19.06 -3.67 32.42
C PHE A 14 -19.63 -2.50 33.27
N ASP A 15 -19.40 -2.56 34.58
CA ASP A 15 -19.62 -1.42 35.49
C ASP A 15 -18.31 -1.13 36.23
N ARG A 16 -17.64 -0.04 35.84
CA ARG A 16 -16.69 0.80 36.62
C ARG A 16 -15.81 1.66 35.69
N LEU A 17 -16.36 2.74 35.13
CA LEU A 17 -15.65 4.02 34.96
C LEU A 17 -16.69 5.17 35.06
N PRO A 18 -16.40 6.31 35.72
CA PRO A 18 -17.41 7.35 35.96
C PRO A 18 -17.65 8.24 34.74
N GLY A 19 -18.88 8.69 34.56
CA GLY A 19 -19.29 9.50 33.40
C GLY A 19 -19.18 11.01 33.61
N TRP A 20 -18.71 11.69 32.57
CA TRP A 20 -19.14 13.04 32.16
C TRP A 20 -18.79 13.23 30.67
N ALA A 21 -19.57 14.07 29.96
CA ALA A 21 -19.41 14.46 28.55
C ALA A 21 -19.73 13.42 27.43
N HIS A 22 -21.02 13.08 27.30
CA HIS A 22 -21.68 12.99 25.98
C HIS A 22 -22.92 13.91 26.00
N PRO A 23 -23.27 14.55 24.87
CA PRO A 23 -24.36 13.97 24.07
C PRO A 23 -24.23 14.10 22.54
N GLN A 24 -24.77 13.08 21.84
CA GLN A 24 -25.34 13.09 20.48
C GLN A 24 -24.35 13.40 19.31
N TRP A 25 -24.42 12.77 18.13
CA TRP A 25 -25.53 12.16 17.40
C TRP A 25 -25.16 10.83 16.69
N LEU A 26 -26.16 9.99 16.42
CA LEU A 26 -26.11 8.84 15.51
C LEU A 26 -27.32 8.89 14.58
N VAL A 27 -27.10 8.89 13.26
CA VAL A 27 -28.09 8.46 12.24
C VAL A 27 -27.32 7.76 11.11
N VAL A 28 -27.90 6.71 10.53
CA VAL A 28 -27.28 5.80 9.55
C VAL A 28 -28.23 5.59 8.35
N ILE A 29 -27.70 5.08 7.24
CA ILE A 29 -28.38 4.46 6.08
C ILE A 29 -28.81 5.43 4.95
N GLY A 30 -28.47 5.09 3.69
CA GLY A 30 -29.00 5.76 2.48
C GLY A 30 -28.18 5.48 1.21
N ALA A 31 -28.71 4.65 0.30
CA ALA A 31 -28.00 4.01 -0.80
C ALA A 31 -27.89 4.82 -2.14
N THR A 32 -27.02 4.31 -3.04
CA THR A 32 -27.13 4.25 -4.53
C THR A 32 -26.95 5.46 -5.48
N LEU A 33 -25.94 5.29 -6.36
CA LEU A 33 -25.86 5.53 -7.83
C LEU A 33 -26.11 6.88 -8.54
N ALA A 34 -25.11 7.21 -9.39
CA ALA A 34 -25.19 7.62 -10.81
C ALA A 34 -25.63 9.06 -11.25
N ALA A 35 -24.60 9.87 -11.54
CA ALA A 35 -24.35 10.62 -12.79
C ALA A 35 -25.47 11.34 -13.59
N VAL A 36 -25.27 12.65 -13.82
CA VAL A 36 -25.60 13.34 -15.09
C VAL A 36 -24.47 14.32 -15.45
N VAL A 37 -24.18 14.44 -16.75
CA VAL A 37 -23.16 15.33 -17.34
C VAL A 37 -23.81 16.56 -17.98
N GLY A 38 -23.18 17.72 -17.80
CA GLY A 38 -23.14 18.78 -18.83
C GLY A 38 -24.25 19.85 -18.77
N LEU A 39 -23.82 21.11 -18.78
CA LEU A 39 -24.54 22.25 -19.35
C LEU A 39 -23.52 23.31 -19.80
N ALA A 40 -23.79 23.97 -20.93
CA ALA A 40 -22.84 24.81 -21.66
C ALA A 40 -22.99 26.31 -21.33
N MET A 41 -21.92 27.09 -21.58
CA MET A 41 -21.95 28.57 -21.67
C MET A 41 -22.39 29.01 -23.09
N PRO A 42 -23.04 30.19 -23.26
CA PRO A 42 -22.32 31.48 -23.52
C PRO A 42 -23.03 32.72 -22.89
N LEU A 43 -22.55 33.97 -22.91
CA LEU A 43 -21.25 34.64 -23.15
C LEU A 43 -21.32 36.09 -22.56
N ALA A 44 -20.18 36.74 -22.26
CA ALA A 44 -20.07 38.20 -22.12
C ALA A 44 -18.63 38.69 -22.45
N GLN A 45 -18.51 39.87 -23.08
CA GLN A 45 -17.26 40.45 -23.61
C GLN A 45 -16.53 41.27 -22.52
N ALA A 46 -15.21 41.13 -22.28
CA ALA A 46 -14.05 41.53 -23.08
C ALA A 46 -13.67 43.03 -22.96
N ASP A 47 -12.71 43.34 -22.07
CA ASP A 47 -11.48 44.05 -22.44
C ASP A 47 -10.38 43.80 -21.37
N ASP A 48 -9.43 42.90 -21.67
CA ASP A 48 -8.32 42.54 -20.75
C ASP A 48 -7.24 41.66 -21.43
N ARG A 49 -7.54 41.07 -22.60
CA ARG A 49 -6.62 40.13 -23.29
C ARG A 49 -5.39 40.80 -23.91
N ASN A 50 -5.43 42.11 -24.18
CA ASN A 50 -4.27 42.84 -24.68
C ASN A 50 -3.37 43.29 -23.54
N ASP A 51 -3.91 43.86 -22.45
CA ASP A 51 -3.11 44.18 -21.25
C ASP A 51 -2.49 42.92 -20.63
N LEU A 52 -3.21 41.78 -20.58
CA LEU A 52 -2.62 40.50 -20.18
C LEU A 52 -1.54 39.98 -21.14
N LYS A 53 -1.63 40.26 -22.45
CA LYS A 53 -0.58 39.89 -23.42
C LYS A 53 0.63 40.80 -23.30
N ASP A 54 0.43 42.09 -23.12
CA ASP A 54 1.51 43.07 -23.03
C ASP A 54 2.22 42.93 -21.69
N ARG A 55 1.51 42.70 -20.58
CA ARG A 55 2.12 42.26 -19.31
C ARG A 55 2.76 40.87 -19.41
N GLN A 56 2.22 39.92 -20.18
CA GLN A 56 2.88 38.63 -20.43
C GLN A 56 4.17 38.79 -21.25
N ASN A 57 4.20 39.74 -22.18
CA ASN A 57 5.36 40.06 -23.01
C ASN A 57 6.39 40.92 -22.27
N GLU A 58 5.97 41.81 -21.37
CA GLU A 58 6.82 42.59 -20.49
C GLU A 58 7.43 41.70 -19.40
N VAL A 59 6.66 40.81 -18.79
CA VAL A 59 7.18 39.77 -17.88
C VAL A 59 8.09 38.79 -18.63
N ARG A 60 7.80 38.42 -19.88
CA ARG A 60 8.74 37.63 -20.72
C ARG A 60 9.99 38.42 -21.09
N GLY A 61 9.90 39.72 -21.36
CA GLY A 61 11.02 40.61 -21.67
C GLY A 61 11.92 40.88 -20.45
N GLN A 62 11.34 40.91 -19.25
CA GLN A 62 12.08 40.96 -17.99
C GLN A 62 12.65 39.58 -17.58
N ILE A 63 12.14 38.48 -18.14
CA ILE A 63 12.73 37.13 -18.00
C ILE A 63 13.88 36.91 -18.99
N SER A 64 13.83 37.48 -20.20
CA SER A 64 14.77 37.17 -21.28
C SER A 64 16.17 37.81 -21.17
N SER A 65 16.39 38.78 -20.29
CA SER A 65 17.63 39.58 -20.29
C SER A 65 18.77 39.11 -19.35
N VAL A 66 18.53 38.25 -18.34
CA VAL A 66 19.62 37.82 -17.41
C VAL A 66 19.57 36.34 -16.94
N LYS A 67 18.43 35.64 -17.00
CA LYS A 67 18.27 34.35 -16.29
C LYS A 67 18.86 33.13 -17.01
N GLY A 68 20.18 32.99 -16.92
CA GLY A 68 20.84 31.68 -16.95
C GLY A 68 20.60 30.94 -15.63
N GLU A 69 19.40 30.39 -15.45
CA GLU A 69 19.02 29.66 -14.22
C GLU A 69 19.95 28.45 -14.03
N ILE A 70 20.62 28.32 -12.88
CA ILE A 70 21.69 27.30 -12.77
C ILE A 70 21.10 25.88 -12.76
N HIS A 71 21.62 25.02 -13.65
CA HIS A 71 21.11 23.68 -13.92
C HIS A 71 21.58 22.58 -12.98
N GLU A 72 22.36 22.96 -11.98
CA GLU A 72 22.96 22.04 -11.04
C GLU A 72 22.01 21.70 -9.89
N ALA A 73 22.06 20.44 -9.45
CA ALA A 73 21.26 20.00 -8.32
C ALA A 73 22.11 19.90 -7.05
N SER A 74 21.63 20.53 -5.98
CA SER A 74 22.20 20.35 -4.66
C SER A 74 22.12 18.88 -4.25
N GLN A 75 23.26 18.26 -3.93
CA GLN A 75 23.31 16.89 -3.37
C GLN A 75 22.45 16.75 -2.11
N LYS A 76 22.20 17.86 -1.40
CA LYS A 76 21.29 17.92 -0.25
C LYS A 76 19.84 17.69 -0.71
N VAL A 77 19.34 18.44 -1.69
CA VAL A 77 17.98 18.24 -2.22
C VAL A 77 17.83 16.87 -2.89
N ALA A 78 18.81 16.40 -3.66
CA ALA A 78 18.79 15.06 -4.25
C ALA A 78 18.57 13.96 -3.19
N ARG A 79 19.35 13.99 -2.10
CA ARG A 79 19.23 13.04 -0.97
C ARG A 79 17.90 13.16 -0.23
N ILE A 80 17.38 14.38 -0.02
CA ILE A 80 16.11 14.58 0.68
C ILE A 80 14.92 14.15 -0.20
N ALA A 81 14.97 14.42 -1.51
CA ALA A 81 13.98 13.94 -2.47
C ALA A 81 13.96 12.40 -2.56
N GLY A 82 15.13 11.74 -2.60
CA GLY A 82 15.22 10.29 -2.51
C GLY A 82 14.55 9.72 -1.26
N ARG A 83 14.78 10.33 -0.09
CA ARG A 83 14.11 9.95 1.17
C ARG A 83 12.58 10.12 1.12
N LEU A 84 12.08 11.12 0.40
CA LEU A 84 10.64 11.30 0.18
C LEU A 84 10.05 10.18 -0.69
N GLU A 85 10.72 9.80 -1.78
CA GLU A 85 10.24 8.68 -2.61
C GLU A 85 10.31 7.34 -1.88
N THR A 86 11.35 7.08 -1.07
CA THR A 86 11.37 5.91 -0.17
C THR A 86 10.19 5.91 0.80
N ALA A 87 9.89 7.06 1.43
CA ALA A 87 8.78 7.17 2.39
C ALA A 87 7.40 6.96 1.71
N LYS A 88 7.20 7.49 0.50
CA LYS A 88 6.01 7.24 -0.33
C LYS A 88 5.86 5.76 -0.67
N GLY A 89 6.93 5.11 -1.12
CA GLY A 89 6.92 3.67 -1.42
C GLY A 89 6.54 2.83 -0.22
N GLN A 90 7.17 3.08 0.94
CA GLN A 90 6.84 2.42 2.21
C GLN A 90 5.37 2.64 2.61
N LEU A 91 4.87 3.88 2.49
CA LEU A 91 3.46 4.20 2.78
C LEU A 91 2.49 3.45 1.86
N GLN A 92 2.81 3.33 0.57
CA GLN A 92 1.98 2.60 -0.38
C GLN A 92 1.94 1.10 -0.04
N THR A 93 3.10 0.47 0.23
CA THR A 93 3.16 -0.93 0.68
C THR A 93 2.36 -1.17 1.97
N ALA A 94 2.47 -0.27 2.95
CA ALA A 94 1.73 -0.36 4.20
C ALA A 94 0.21 -0.24 4.00
N ARG A 95 -0.25 0.63 3.09
CA ARG A 95 -1.66 0.75 2.71
C ARG A 95 -2.20 -0.51 2.04
N THR A 96 -1.46 -1.09 1.10
CA THR A 96 -1.83 -2.37 0.47
C THR A 96 -1.92 -3.50 1.50
N ARG A 97 -0.97 -3.56 2.44
CA ARG A 97 -1.00 -4.53 3.55
C ARG A 97 -2.24 -4.34 4.43
N LEU A 98 -2.58 -3.09 4.78
CA LEU A 98 -3.78 -2.79 5.57
C LEU A 98 -5.06 -3.22 4.85
N ALA A 99 -5.17 -2.98 3.55
CA ALA A 99 -6.31 -3.42 2.75
C ALA A 99 -6.45 -4.95 2.75
N SER A 100 -5.34 -5.70 2.61
CA SER A 100 -5.34 -7.16 2.72
C SER A 100 -5.82 -7.63 4.10
N VAL A 101 -5.25 -7.11 5.19
CA VAL A 101 -5.60 -7.53 6.56
C VAL A 101 -7.07 -7.22 6.87
N ARG A 102 -7.60 -6.08 6.42
CA ARG A 102 -9.02 -5.74 6.55
C ARG A 102 -9.92 -6.67 5.71
N SER A 103 -9.49 -7.09 4.51
CA SER A 103 -10.21 -8.09 3.71
C SER A 103 -10.26 -9.45 4.41
N ASP A 104 -9.13 -9.90 4.97
CA ASP A 104 -9.06 -11.19 5.68
C ASP A 104 -9.85 -11.16 6.99
N LEU A 105 -9.85 -10.03 7.72
CA LEU A 105 -10.73 -9.81 8.87
C LEU A 105 -12.21 -9.92 8.49
N GLY A 106 -12.62 -9.29 7.39
CA GLY A 106 -13.99 -9.37 6.87
C GLY A 106 -14.40 -10.82 6.52
N LYS A 107 -13.50 -11.60 5.92
CA LYS A 107 -13.73 -13.04 5.65
C LYS A 107 -13.89 -13.84 6.95
N ALA A 108 -13.03 -13.61 7.95
CA ALA A 108 -13.10 -14.28 9.24
C ALA A 108 -14.37 -13.90 10.04
N GLN A 109 -14.85 -12.67 9.91
CA GLN A 109 -16.13 -12.23 10.46
C GLN A 109 -17.33 -12.86 9.74
N ALA A 110 -17.31 -12.98 8.41
CA ALA A 110 -18.33 -13.71 7.66
C ALA A 110 -18.35 -15.20 8.05
N ALA A 111 -17.18 -15.83 8.18
CA ALA A 111 -17.05 -17.20 8.67
C ALA A 111 -17.59 -17.37 10.10
N ALA A 112 -17.40 -16.36 10.98
CA ALA A 112 -17.96 -16.37 12.33
C ALA A 112 -19.50 -16.47 12.31
N ALA A 113 -20.16 -15.72 11.42
CA ALA A 113 -21.62 -15.79 11.26
C ALA A 113 -22.07 -17.19 10.80
N THR A 114 -21.41 -17.77 9.80
CA THR A 114 -21.71 -19.14 9.33
C THR A 114 -21.49 -20.20 10.43
N LEU A 115 -20.44 -20.05 11.23
CA LEU A 115 -20.13 -20.97 12.33
C LEU A 115 -21.13 -20.84 13.49
N ALA A 116 -21.60 -19.61 13.78
CA ALA A 116 -22.65 -19.38 14.77
C ALA A 116 -23.97 -20.06 14.37
N THR A 117 -24.38 -19.98 13.10
CA THR A 117 -25.55 -20.73 12.60
C THR A 117 -25.35 -22.24 12.73
N LYS A 118 -24.22 -22.78 12.27
CA LYS A 118 -23.93 -24.23 12.39
C LYS A 118 -23.93 -24.74 13.82
N LEU A 119 -23.41 -23.96 14.77
CA LEU A 119 -23.45 -24.31 16.20
C LEU A 119 -24.89 -24.30 16.72
N THR A 120 -25.68 -23.27 16.38
CA THR A 120 -27.09 -23.18 16.75
C THR A 120 -27.89 -24.37 16.21
N ASP A 121 -27.69 -24.75 14.94
CA ASP A 121 -28.36 -25.90 14.31
C ASP A 121 -27.98 -27.23 14.99
N ALA A 122 -26.71 -27.42 15.32
CA ALA A 122 -26.23 -28.60 16.04
C ALA A 122 -26.82 -28.68 17.47
N GLU A 123 -26.90 -27.56 18.18
CA GLU A 123 -27.51 -27.48 19.52
C GLU A 123 -29.03 -27.78 19.47
N GLN A 124 -29.73 -27.32 18.42
CA GLN A 124 -31.13 -27.67 18.18
C GLN A 124 -31.30 -29.17 17.88
N LYS A 125 -30.49 -29.75 16.98
CA LYS A 125 -30.48 -31.21 16.72
C LYS A 125 -30.26 -32.01 18.01
N LEU A 126 -29.27 -31.64 18.82
CA LEU A 126 -28.98 -32.31 20.10
C LEU A 126 -30.16 -32.20 21.08
N THR A 127 -30.87 -31.07 21.08
CA THR A 127 -32.07 -30.88 21.90
C THR A 127 -33.22 -31.79 21.43
N LEU A 128 -33.47 -31.86 20.13
CA LEU A 128 -34.48 -32.74 19.53
C LEU A 128 -34.17 -34.23 19.76
N ALA A 129 -32.92 -34.66 19.52
CA ALA A 129 -32.49 -36.04 19.74
C ALA A 129 -32.63 -36.46 21.21
N LYS A 130 -32.31 -35.57 22.16
CA LYS A 130 -32.53 -35.82 23.59
C LYS A 130 -34.03 -35.98 23.92
N ALA A 131 -34.89 -35.16 23.34
CA ALA A 131 -36.33 -35.28 23.53
C ALA A 131 -36.88 -36.59 22.94
N ALA A 132 -36.45 -36.98 21.74
CA ALA A 132 -36.80 -38.25 21.12
C ALA A 132 -36.34 -39.46 21.94
N LEU A 133 -35.12 -39.42 22.50
CA LEU A 133 -34.62 -40.46 23.42
C LEU A 133 -35.43 -40.55 24.72
N VAL A 134 -35.99 -39.44 25.23
CA VAL A 134 -36.89 -39.46 26.39
C VAL A 134 -38.22 -40.14 26.04
N GLN A 135 -38.78 -39.88 24.86
CA GLN A 135 -40.00 -40.55 24.39
C GLN A 135 -39.76 -42.05 24.19
N ALA A 136 -38.73 -42.44 23.43
CA ALA A 136 -38.42 -43.85 23.19
C ALA A 136 -38.16 -44.66 24.49
N ARG A 137 -37.61 -44.03 25.54
CA ARG A 137 -37.51 -44.65 26.87
C ARG A 137 -38.86 -44.85 27.55
N ALA A 138 -39.80 -43.93 27.37
CA ALA A 138 -41.16 -44.09 27.87
C ALA A 138 -41.88 -45.22 27.11
N ASP A 139 -41.73 -45.27 25.78
CA ASP A 139 -42.32 -46.31 24.93
C ASP A 139 -41.81 -47.71 25.32
N VAL A 140 -40.51 -47.89 25.56
CA VAL A 140 -39.94 -49.14 26.09
C VAL A 140 -40.55 -49.52 27.45
N VAL A 141 -40.81 -48.56 28.34
CA VAL A 141 -41.46 -48.84 29.64
C VAL A 141 -42.92 -49.26 29.45
N VAL A 142 -43.66 -48.66 28.51
CA VAL A 142 -45.03 -49.06 28.17
C VAL A 142 -45.03 -50.47 27.59
N GLN A 143 -44.26 -50.73 26.52
CA GLN A 143 -44.21 -52.05 25.89
C GLN A 143 -43.78 -53.12 26.88
N ARG A 144 -42.72 -52.89 27.68
CA ARG A 144 -42.26 -53.85 28.69
C ARG A 144 -43.33 -54.15 29.75
N THR A 145 -44.17 -53.17 30.09
CA THR A 145 -45.30 -53.37 31.01
C THR A 145 -46.41 -54.20 30.36
N ASP A 146 -46.72 -53.97 29.08
CA ASP A 146 -47.73 -54.72 28.34
C ASP A 146 -47.28 -56.16 28.00
N SER A 147 -46.02 -56.38 27.60
CA SER A 147 -45.44 -57.73 27.43
C SER A 147 -45.47 -58.51 28.75
N ARG A 148 -45.12 -57.86 29.87
CA ARG A 148 -45.24 -58.46 31.21
C ARG A 148 -46.70 -58.78 31.55
N ARG A 149 -47.66 -57.89 31.24
CA ARG A 149 -49.09 -58.14 31.50
C ARG A 149 -49.59 -59.32 30.68
N ALA A 150 -49.24 -59.42 29.40
CA ALA A 150 -49.58 -60.55 28.54
C ALA A 150 -49.08 -61.87 29.13
N VAL A 151 -47.78 -61.95 29.46
CA VAL A 151 -47.17 -63.15 30.09
C VAL A 151 -47.84 -63.50 31.42
N VAL A 152 -48.08 -62.53 32.30
CA VAL A 152 -48.73 -62.80 33.60
C VAL A 152 -50.18 -63.26 33.43
N SER A 153 -50.97 -62.63 32.55
CA SER A 153 -52.36 -63.02 32.31
C SER A 153 -52.51 -64.45 31.78
N MET A 154 -51.48 -64.97 31.11
CA MET A 154 -51.41 -66.35 30.65
C MET A 154 -50.94 -67.33 31.73
N ALA A 155 -50.14 -66.87 32.69
CA ALA A 155 -49.65 -67.69 33.81
C ALA A 155 -50.64 -67.79 34.99
N THR A 156 -51.65 -66.91 35.04
CA THR A 156 -52.65 -66.87 36.12
C THR A 156 -54.09 -67.03 35.67
N GLY A 157 -54.37 -67.09 34.37
CA GLY A 157 -55.62 -67.62 33.84
C GLY A 157 -55.52 -69.15 33.67
N ASP A 158 -56.63 -69.82 33.35
CA ASP A 158 -56.59 -71.24 32.99
C ASP A 158 -55.59 -71.44 31.85
N ASP A 159 -54.51 -72.18 32.14
CA ASP A 159 -53.34 -72.28 31.26
C ASP A 159 -53.80 -72.71 29.87
N ALA A 160 -53.49 -71.91 28.83
CA ALA A 160 -53.97 -72.18 27.48
C ALA A 160 -53.56 -73.57 26.95
N ARG A 161 -52.53 -74.21 27.53
CA ARG A 161 -52.18 -75.61 27.27
C ARG A 161 -53.03 -76.61 28.04
N ILE A 162 -53.42 -76.28 29.28
CA ILE A 162 -54.38 -77.07 30.05
C ILE A 162 -55.76 -76.95 29.41
N ALA A 163 -56.23 -75.75 29.04
CA ALA A 163 -57.49 -75.56 28.33
C ALA A 163 -57.52 -76.25 26.95
N LEU A 164 -56.40 -76.26 26.22
CA LEU A 164 -56.25 -77.02 24.97
C LEU A 164 -56.31 -78.54 25.24
N MET A 165 -55.63 -79.03 26.28
CA MET A 165 -55.58 -80.44 26.62
C MET A 165 -56.90 -80.94 27.24
N GLU A 166 -57.60 -80.10 28.01
CA GLU A 166 -58.96 -80.32 28.50
C GLU A 166 -59.94 -80.36 27.32
N SER A 167 -59.87 -79.41 26.38
CA SER A 167 -60.59 -79.45 25.11
C SER A 167 -60.40 -80.80 24.40
N TYR A 168 -59.17 -81.32 24.25
CA TYR A 168 -58.93 -82.66 23.69
C TYR A 168 -59.46 -83.84 24.54
N LEU A 169 -59.62 -83.67 25.87
CA LEU A 169 -60.01 -84.73 26.80
C LEU A 169 -61.52 -84.76 27.11
N THR A 170 -62.22 -83.64 26.94
CA THR A 170 -63.66 -83.50 27.28
C THR A 170 -64.54 -83.15 26.08
N SER A 171 -63.98 -82.87 24.89
CA SER A 171 -64.76 -82.60 23.68
C SER A 171 -65.64 -83.78 23.26
N GLY A 172 -66.92 -83.51 22.98
CA GLY A 172 -67.80 -84.45 22.27
C GLY A 172 -67.76 -84.29 20.75
N THR A 173 -67.17 -83.20 20.25
CA THR A 173 -67.19 -82.84 18.83
C THR A 173 -65.82 -82.34 18.32
N ILE A 174 -65.63 -82.37 17.00
CA ILE A 174 -64.42 -81.81 16.35
C ILE A 174 -64.36 -80.27 16.52
N GLU A 175 -65.50 -79.61 16.68
CA GLU A 175 -65.62 -78.15 16.79
C GLU A 175 -65.05 -77.62 18.12
N ASP A 176 -65.22 -78.37 19.22
CA ASP A 176 -64.63 -78.07 20.54
C ASP A 176 -63.10 -78.10 20.50
N VAL A 177 -62.52 -79.05 19.77
CA VAL A 177 -61.06 -79.20 19.57
C VAL A 177 -60.49 -78.06 18.74
N LEU A 178 -61.14 -77.73 17.62
CA LEU A 178 -60.75 -76.60 16.77
C LEU A 178 -60.83 -75.27 17.53
N THR A 179 -61.83 -75.11 18.40
CA THR A 179 -61.99 -73.93 19.26
C THR A 179 -60.82 -73.81 20.25
N GLY A 180 -60.44 -74.90 20.91
CA GLY A 180 -59.26 -74.95 21.78
C GLY A 180 -57.95 -74.63 21.06
N GLN A 181 -57.73 -75.21 19.88
CA GLN A 181 -56.54 -74.93 19.06
C GLN A 181 -56.48 -73.46 18.64
N THR A 182 -57.60 -72.91 18.16
CA THR A 182 -57.68 -71.49 17.75
C THR A 182 -57.40 -70.55 18.93
N ALA A 183 -57.88 -70.88 20.13
CA ALA A 183 -57.58 -70.11 21.33
C ALA A 183 -56.07 -70.12 21.68
N TYR A 184 -55.41 -71.28 21.58
CA TYR A 184 -53.96 -71.40 21.80
C TYR A 184 -53.14 -70.60 20.77
N GLU A 185 -53.51 -70.66 19.49
CA GLU A 185 -52.87 -69.89 18.42
C GLU A 185 -53.04 -68.37 18.61
N VAL A 186 -54.24 -67.90 19.00
CA VAL A 186 -54.50 -66.49 19.32
C VAL A 186 -53.68 -66.02 20.53
N VAL A 187 -53.55 -66.84 21.58
CA VAL A 187 -52.79 -66.51 22.79
C VAL A 187 -51.29 -66.44 22.51
N THR A 188 -50.72 -67.45 21.84
CA THR A 188 -49.28 -67.47 21.48
C THR A 188 -48.93 -66.40 20.44
N GLY A 189 -49.82 -66.12 19.48
CA GLY A 189 -49.69 -65.00 18.56
C GLY A 189 -49.62 -63.64 19.26
N ARG A 190 -50.47 -63.41 20.28
CA ARG A 190 -50.44 -62.20 21.12
C ARG A 190 -49.14 -62.09 21.93
N GLN A 191 -48.62 -63.19 22.47
CA GLN A 191 -47.34 -63.21 23.18
C GLN A 191 -46.19 -62.79 22.25
N ASN A 192 -46.07 -63.43 21.07
CA ASN A 192 -45.04 -63.10 20.10
C ASN A 192 -45.14 -61.64 19.64
N GLN A 193 -46.34 -61.14 19.37
CA GLN A 193 -46.55 -59.75 18.99
C GLN A 193 -46.14 -58.76 20.11
N ALA A 194 -46.37 -59.10 21.38
CA ALA A 194 -45.98 -58.25 22.51
C ALA A 194 -44.46 -58.27 22.79
N LEU A 195 -43.76 -59.35 22.41
CA LEU A 195 -42.29 -59.41 22.47
C LEU A 195 -41.66 -58.64 21.30
N VAL A 196 -42.14 -58.84 20.07
CA VAL A 196 -41.67 -58.11 18.88
C VAL A 196 -41.80 -56.59 19.06
N LYS A 197 -42.94 -56.10 19.58
CA LYS A 197 -43.11 -54.66 19.86
C LYS A 197 -42.16 -54.10 20.92
N LEU A 198 -41.74 -54.93 21.88
CA LEU A 198 -40.74 -54.53 22.88
C LEU A 198 -39.35 -54.46 22.25
N GLU A 199 -38.99 -55.45 21.42
CA GLU A 199 -37.73 -55.47 20.66
C GLU A 199 -37.64 -54.25 19.72
N GLU A 200 -38.69 -53.98 18.93
CA GLU A 200 -38.82 -52.79 18.09
C GLU A 200 -38.63 -51.48 18.88
N ALA A 201 -39.19 -51.39 20.10
CA ALA A 201 -39.05 -50.21 20.95
C ALA A 201 -37.65 -50.07 21.56
N GLU A 202 -37.01 -51.18 21.95
CA GLU A 202 -35.65 -51.19 22.49
C GLU A 202 -34.62 -50.82 21.41
N ASP A 203 -34.79 -51.32 20.19
CA ASP A 203 -34.01 -50.93 19.00
C ASP A 203 -34.22 -49.45 18.65
N ALA A 204 -35.46 -48.96 18.63
CA ALA A 204 -35.75 -47.55 18.41
C ALA A 204 -35.10 -46.66 19.48
N MET A 205 -35.15 -47.05 20.76
CA MET A 205 -34.44 -46.35 21.84
C MET A 205 -32.91 -46.35 21.62
N GLN A 206 -32.35 -47.46 21.15
CA GLN A 206 -30.91 -47.55 20.87
C GLN A 206 -30.51 -46.65 19.69
N GLN A 207 -31.30 -46.60 18.62
CA GLN A 207 -31.12 -45.63 17.53
C GLN A 207 -31.17 -44.18 18.04
N GLN A 208 -32.09 -43.84 18.95
CA GLN A 208 -32.13 -42.50 19.56
C GLN A 208 -30.92 -42.21 20.47
N ARG A 209 -30.35 -43.21 21.15
CA ARG A 209 -29.08 -43.05 21.89
C ARG A 209 -27.93 -42.71 20.96
N ASP A 210 -27.81 -43.43 19.85
CA ASP A 210 -26.78 -43.19 18.85
C ASP A 210 -26.95 -41.82 18.17
N ALA A 211 -28.19 -41.41 17.88
CA ALA A 211 -28.51 -40.05 17.39
C ALA A 211 -28.08 -38.95 18.39
N VAL A 212 -28.30 -39.15 19.69
CA VAL A 212 -27.82 -38.21 20.74
C VAL A 212 -26.29 -38.16 20.81
N ARG A 213 -25.58 -39.29 20.60
CA ARG A 213 -24.11 -39.29 20.52
C ARG A 213 -23.64 -38.47 19.33
N THR A 214 -24.14 -38.77 18.13
CA THR A 214 -23.79 -38.06 16.89
C THR A 214 -24.06 -36.55 17.00
N ALA A 215 -25.23 -36.15 17.51
CA ALA A 215 -25.57 -34.74 17.67
C ALA A 215 -24.69 -34.02 18.74
N ARG A 216 -24.20 -34.74 19.75
CA ARG A 216 -23.25 -34.21 20.73
C ARG A 216 -21.87 -33.97 20.09
N ASP A 217 -21.43 -34.89 19.24
CA ASP A 217 -20.16 -34.79 18.53
C ASP A 217 -20.21 -33.67 17.47
N GLU A 218 -21.34 -33.50 16.76
CA GLU A 218 -21.59 -32.35 15.88
C GLU A 218 -21.44 -31.00 16.62
N VAL A 219 -22.04 -30.86 17.81
CA VAL A 219 -21.90 -29.64 18.64
C VAL A 219 -20.46 -29.42 19.06
N ALA A 220 -19.73 -30.47 19.46
CA ALA A 220 -18.32 -30.36 19.86
C ALA A 220 -17.44 -29.87 18.70
N VAL A 221 -17.64 -30.39 17.48
CA VAL A 221 -16.93 -29.96 16.26
C VAL A 221 -17.30 -28.53 15.89
N ALA A 222 -18.60 -28.18 15.87
CA ALA A 222 -19.07 -26.84 15.53
C ALA A 222 -18.54 -25.79 16.51
N LYS A 223 -18.57 -26.08 17.82
CA LYS A 223 -18.03 -25.21 18.86
C LYS A 223 -16.52 -25.00 18.70
N LYS A 224 -15.74 -26.07 18.50
CA LYS A 224 -14.29 -25.95 18.31
C LYS A 224 -13.96 -25.06 17.10
N ALA A 225 -14.68 -25.23 16.00
CA ALA A 225 -14.49 -24.41 14.80
C ALA A 225 -14.84 -22.93 15.06
N ALA A 226 -15.89 -22.64 15.83
CA ALA A 226 -16.22 -21.28 16.27
C ALA A 226 -15.13 -20.68 17.16
N ASP A 227 -14.64 -21.40 18.17
CA ASP A 227 -13.58 -20.97 19.08
C ASP A 227 -12.26 -20.66 18.34
N ASP A 228 -11.87 -21.51 17.37
CA ASP A 228 -10.68 -21.29 16.54
C ASP A 228 -10.85 -20.10 15.57
N ASN A 229 -12.07 -19.85 15.08
CA ASN A 229 -12.35 -18.66 14.27
C ASN A 229 -12.33 -17.38 15.12
N VAL A 230 -12.82 -17.40 16.36
CA VAL A 230 -12.72 -16.26 17.29
C VAL A 230 -11.26 -15.87 17.54
N ARG A 231 -10.37 -16.85 17.77
CA ARG A 231 -8.92 -16.62 17.86
C ARG A 231 -8.35 -16.00 16.58
N THR A 232 -8.78 -16.50 15.42
CA THR A 232 -8.38 -15.97 14.11
C THR A 232 -8.81 -14.51 13.91
N VAL A 233 -10.05 -14.16 14.28
CA VAL A 233 -10.56 -12.79 14.27
C VAL A 233 -9.72 -11.89 15.18
N GLN A 234 -9.42 -12.31 16.41
CA GLN A 234 -8.60 -11.52 17.35
C GLN A 234 -7.22 -11.19 16.77
N VAL A 235 -6.49 -12.20 16.26
CA VAL A 235 -5.18 -12.02 15.62
C VAL A 235 -5.24 -11.06 14.41
N LEU A 236 -6.35 -11.07 13.65
CA LEU A 236 -6.55 -10.17 12.52
C LEU A 236 -6.90 -8.74 12.96
N VAL A 237 -7.64 -8.55 14.05
CA VAL A 237 -7.89 -7.23 14.67
C VAL A 237 -6.58 -6.62 15.17
N ASP A 238 -5.77 -7.38 15.91
CA ASP A 238 -4.48 -6.90 16.44
C ASP A 238 -3.51 -6.54 15.31
N ARG A 239 -3.49 -7.37 14.25
CA ARG A 239 -2.70 -7.11 13.03
C ARG A 239 -3.21 -5.89 12.26
N ALA A 240 -4.53 -5.65 12.22
CA ALA A 240 -5.10 -4.46 11.59
C ALA A 240 -4.65 -3.20 12.35
N ALA A 241 -4.86 -3.15 13.67
CA ALA A 241 -4.44 -2.03 14.52
C ALA A 241 -2.94 -1.73 14.41
N ALA A 242 -2.08 -2.75 14.44
CA ALA A 242 -0.64 -2.59 14.25
C ALA A 242 -0.28 -2.04 12.86
N THR A 243 -1.00 -2.45 11.81
CA THR A 243 -0.76 -1.96 10.44
C THR A 243 -1.29 -0.52 10.26
N GLU A 244 -2.38 -0.15 10.93
CA GLU A 244 -2.92 1.22 10.96
C GLU A 244 -1.95 2.19 11.65
N ALA A 245 -1.36 1.78 12.77
CA ALA A 245 -0.29 2.54 13.44
C ALA A 245 0.92 2.75 12.52
N GLN A 246 1.35 1.72 11.78
CA GLN A 246 2.42 1.83 10.79
C GLN A 246 2.07 2.82 9.65
N VAL A 247 0.85 2.76 9.11
CA VAL A 247 0.38 3.71 8.10
C VAL A 247 0.39 5.14 8.65
N SER A 248 -0.11 5.37 9.86
CA SER A 248 -0.12 6.69 10.50
C SER A 248 1.30 7.27 10.69
N ALA A 249 2.25 6.45 11.18
CA ALA A 249 3.64 6.84 11.30
C ALA A 249 4.28 7.18 9.93
N LEU A 250 3.98 6.40 8.89
CA LEU A 250 4.48 6.62 7.53
C LEU A 250 3.86 7.85 6.85
N VAL A 251 2.59 8.17 7.13
CA VAL A 251 1.96 9.45 6.71
C VAL A 251 2.72 10.63 7.31
N THR A 252 2.98 10.60 8.62
CA THR A 252 3.73 11.65 9.32
C THR A 252 5.15 11.79 8.77
N ARG A 253 5.86 10.67 8.58
CA ARG A 253 7.21 10.64 7.96
C ARG A 253 7.21 11.23 6.55
N THR A 254 6.22 10.88 5.73
CA THR A 254 6.09 11.36 4.34
C THR A 254 5.79 12.87 4.32
N ARG A 255 4.93 13.36 5.21
CA ARG A 255 4.65 14.80 5.37
C ARG A 255 5.92 15.58 5.74
N SER A 256 6.68 15.10 6.73
CA SER A 256 7.94 15.72 7.17
C SER A 256 9.01 15.70 6.07
N ALA A 257 9.15 14.58 5.34
CA ALA A 257 10.06 14.49 4.20
C ALA A 257 9.68 15.48 3.08
N ARG A 258 8.38 15.65 2.79
CA ARG A 258 7.90 16.62 1.80
C ARG A 258 8.20 18.06 2.22
N ALA A 259 7.99 18.41 3.48
CA ALA A 259 8.34 19.73 4.01
C ALA A 259 9.85 20.01 3.89
N ALA A 260 10.70 19.02 4.22
CA ALA A 260 12.14 19.14 4.08
C ALA A 260 12.61 19.34 2.62
N VAL A 261 11.95 18.71 1.63
CA VAL A 261 12.24 18.99 0.20
C VAL A 261 11.93 20.44 -0.15
N VAL A 262 10.78 20.98 0.28
CA VAL A 262 10.38 22.37 0.00
C VAL A 262 11.39 23.35 0.60
N GLN A 263 11.69 23.24 1.89
CA GLN A 263 12.65 24.11 2.58
C GLN A 263 14.05 24.05 1.96
N ALA A 264 14.52 22.86 1.58
CA ALA A 264 15.82 22.70 0.94
C ALA A 264 15.86 23.36 -0.45
N ARG A 265 14.80 23.22 -1.26
CA ARG A 265 14.66 23.93 -2.56
C ARG A 265 14.58 25.45 -2.41
N GLU A 266 13.96 25.96 -1.35
CA GLU A 266 13.88 27.39 -1.07
C GLU A 266 15.24 27.97 -0.66
N ALA A 267 15.99 27.26 0.18
CA ALA A 267 17.36 27.59 0.56
C ALA A 267 18.28 27.62 -0.68
N ASP A 268 18.16 26.61 -1.56
CA ASP A 268 18.90 26.54 -2.81
C ASP A 268 18.54 27.73 -3.73
N ARG A 269 17.25 28.05 -3.93
CA ARG A 269 16.83 29.26 -4.68
C ARG A 269 17.38 30.56 -4.08
N ALA A 270 17.57 30.64 -2.76
CA ALA A 270 18.19 31.79 -2.12
C ALA A 270 19.70 31.86 -2.38
N ALA A 271 20.41 30.72 -2.39
CA ALA A 271 21.80 30.61 -2.80
C ALA A 271 22.01 31.07 -4.26
N LEU A 272 21.22 30.54 -5.19
CA LEU A 272 21.20 30.92 -6.60
C LEU A 272 21.15 32.45 -6.78
N ARG A 273 20.18 33.13 -6.14
CA ARG A 273 20.04 34.59 -6.22
C ARG A 273 21.23 35.40 -5.68
N ARG A 274 22.04 34.83 -4.78
CA ARG A 274 23.30 35.47 -4.32
C ARG A 274 24.38 35.35 -5.39
N LEU A 275 24.43 34.21 -6.08
CA LEU A 275 25.44 33.92 -7.08
C LEU A 275 25.20 34.61 -8.42
N GLU A 276 23.95 34.76 -8.86
CA GLU A 276 23.60 35.59 -10.02
C GLU A 276 24.20 37.01 -9.89
N LYS A 277 24.11 37.60 -8.69
CA LYS A 277 24.73 38.91 -8.38
C LYS A 277 26.26 38.89 -8.36
N ARG A 278 26.89 37.76 -8.01
CA ARG A 278 28.35 37.58 -8.07
C ARG A 278 28.81 37.41 -9.51
N GLU A 279 28.11 36.59 -10.28
CA GLU A 279 28.42 36.29 -11.68
C GLU A 279 28.26 37.54 -12.56
N ALA A 280 27.22 38.37 -12.36
CA ALA A 280 27.08 39.64 -13.05
C ALA A 280 28.30 40.57 -12.84
N LYS A 281 28.82 40.66 -11.61
CA LYS A 281 30.05 41.42 -11.30
C LYS A 281 31.28 40.84 -11.99
N ILE A 282 31.37 39.50 -12.08
CA ILE A 282 32.46 38.82 -12.79
C ILE A 282 32.36 39.07 -14.30
N ARG A 283 31.18 38.90 -14.93
CA ARG A 283 30.97 39.19 -16.36
C ARG A 283 31.36 40.63 -16.71
N SER A 284 31.01 41.60 -15.87
CA SER A 284 31.46 43.00 -16.01
C SER A 284 33.00 43.14 -15.99
N ARG A 285 33.69 42.44 -15.07
CA ARG A 285 35.17 42.40 -15.03
C ARG A 285 35.77 41.70 -16.26
N ILE A 286 35.18 40.60 -16.72
CA ILE A 286 35.61 39.89 -17.94
C ILE A 286 35.55 40.86 -19.14
N ALA A 287 34.43 41.55 -19.32
CA ALA A 287 34.26 42.53 -20.41
C ALA A 287 35.21 43.75 -20.31
N ALA A 288 35.64 44.12 -19.10
CA ALA A 288 36.64 45.16 -18.90
C ALA A 288 38.08 44.69 -19.20
N LEU A 289 38.41 43.44 -18.84
CA LEU A 289 39.72 42.83 -19.12
C LEU A 289 39.88 42.47 -20.59
N SER A 290 38.82 42.01 -21.26
CA SER A 290 38.87 41.60 -22.66
C SER A 290 39.14 42.77 -23.63
N LYS A 291 38.75 43.99 -23.25
CA LYS A 291 39.17 45.24 -23.96
C LYS A 291 40.70 45.45 -23.98
N LYS A 292 41.45 44.78 -23.10
CA LYS A 292 42.92 44.90 -22.96
C LYS A 292 43.71 43.71 -23.51
N GLN A 293 43.06 42.63 -23.96
CA GLN A 293 43.76 41.50 -24.59
C GLN A 293 44.03 41.78 -26.07
N GLY A 294 45.29 41.60 -26.48
CA GLY A 294 45.70 41.58 -27.89
C GLY A 294 45.60 40.19 -28.50
N GLY A 295 45.42 40.12 -29.82
CA GLY A 295 45.18 38.90 -30.58
C GLY A 295 43.72 38.76 -31.02
N SER A 296 43.52 38.44 -32.30
CA SER A 296 42.20 38.18 -32.89
C SER A 296 42.31 37.04 -33.88
N TYR A 297 41.60 35.95 -33.61
CA TYR A 297 41.36 34.88 -34.57
C TYR A 297 40.12 35.22 -35.41
N ASN A 298 40.20 35.08 -36.72
CA ASN A 298 39.06 35.18 -37.64
C ASN A 298 39.06 33.94 -38.54
N GLY A 299 37.99 33.15 -38.52
CA GLY A 299 37.92 31.86 -39.20
C GLY A 299 36.80 30.96 -38.67
N ASP A 300 36.80 29.70 -39.10
CA ASP A 300 35.86 28.68 -38.60
C ASP A 300 36.09 28.43 -37.09
N THR A 301 35.01 28.18 -36.35
CA THR A 301 35.09 27.83 -34.93
C THR A 301 35.06 26.33 -34.67
N GLY A 302 34.68 25.50 -35.66
CA GLY A 302 34.75 24.03 -35.53
C GLY A 302 36.18 23.57 -35.24
N GLY A 303 36.37 22.77 -34.17
CA GLY A 303 37.70 22.34 -33.72
C GLY A 303 38.64 23.46 -33.21
N LEU A 304 38.16 24.70 -33.06
CA LEU A 304 38.97 25.81 -32.54
C LEU A 304 39.44 25.56 -31.11
N LEU A 305 38.70 24.79 -30.31
CA LEU A 305 39.07 24.38 -28.98
C LEU A 305 39.49 22.92 -28.94
N ALA A 306 40.57 22.63 -28.23
CA ALA A 306 40.85 21.28 -27.75
C ALA A 306 39.75 20.83 -26.77
N LYS A 307 39.49 19.52 -26.76
CA LYS A 307 38.58 18.89 -25.79
C LYS A 307 39.00 19.26 -24.35
N PRO A 308 38.09 19.78 -23.50
CA PRO A 308 38.46 20.36 -22.20
C PRO A 308 38.66 19.34 -21.08
N GLY A 309 38.34 18.06 -21.33
CA GLY A 309 38.52 16.96 -20.38
C GLY A 309 38.22 15.60 -21.02
N PRO A 310 38.51 14.48 -20.34
CA PRO A 310 38.21 13.14 -20.84
C PRO A 310 36.71 12.79 -20.79
N GLY A 311 36.34 11.61 -21.30
CA GLY A 311 34.97 11.09 -21.23
C GLY A 311 34.01 11.64 -22.31
N PRO A 312 32.79 11.09 -22.40
CA PRO A 312 31.76 11.54 -23.34
C PRO A 312 31.00 12.77 -22.83
N VAL A 313 30.25 13.42 -23.71
CA VAL A 313 29.20 14.36 -23.29
C VAL A 313 28.10 13.58 -22.56
N THR A 314 27.80 13.96 -21.32
CA THR A 314 26.73 13.36 -20.50
C THR A 314 25.47 14.23 -20.46
N SER A 315 25.59 15.52 -20.75
CA SER A 315 24.45 16.44 -20.84
C SER A 315 24.81 17.61 -21.78
N PRO A 316 24.11 17.78 -22.91
CA PRO A 316 24.41 18.84 -23.87
C PRO A 316 23.92 20.21 -23.37
N PHE A 317 24.51 21.27 -23.93
CA PHE A 317 23.97 22.63 -23.83
C PHE A 317 22.55 22.71 -24.42
N GLY A 318 21.67 23.49 -23.79
CA GLY A 318 20.34 23.78 -24.33
C GLY A 318 19.22 23.82 -23.29
N TRP A 319 18.03 24.22 -23.73
CA TRP A 319 16.86 24.34 -22.86
C TRP A 319 16.29 22.96 -22.47
N ARG A 320 16.18 22.70 -21.16
CA ARG A 320 15.69 21.43 -20.61
C ARG A 320 14.88 21.64 -19.33
N ILE A 321 14.02 20.66 -19.01
CA ILE A 321 13.44 20.55 -17.67
C ILE A 321 14.55 20.11 -16.70
N HIS A 322 14.76 20.86 -15.63
CA HIS A 322 15.73 20.56 -14.60
C HIS A 322 15.32 19.27 -13.85
N PRO A 323 16.13 18.20 -13.83
CA PRO A 323 15.70 16.88 -13.35
C PRO A 323 15.26 16.86 -11.87
N ILE A 324 15.91 17.66 -11.01
CA ILE A 324 15.62 17.68 -9.57
C ILE A 324 14.68 18.81 -9.11
N TYR A 325 14.66 19.99 -9.75
CA TYR A 325 13.75 21.10 -9.37
C TYR A 325 12.48 21.20 -10.23
N GLY A 326 12.45 20.64 -11.43
CA GLY A 326 11.27 20.52 -12.29
C GLY A 326 10.86 21.77 -13.08
N TYR A 327 11.65 22.86 -13.05
CA TYR A 327 11.43 24.03 -13.91
C TYR A 327 12.14 23.87 -15.26
N TYR A 328 11.77 24.69 -16.25
CA TYR A 328 12.38 24.71 -17.58
C TYR A 328 13.41 25.85 -17.69
N GLY A 329 14.67 25.53 -18.01
CA GLY A 329 15.78 26.48 -18.04
C GLY A 329 16.85 26.13 -19.08
N LEU A 330 17.78 27.06 -19.34
CA LEU A 330 18.91 26.89 -20.27
C LEU A 330 20.13 26.25 -19.60
N HIS A 331 20.43 25.00 -19.94
CA HIS A 331 21.73 24.40 -19.60
C HIS A 331 22.85 25.15 -20.31
N ASN A 332 23.54 26.01 -19.57
CA ASN A 332 24.47 27.03 -20.08
C ASN A 332 25.91 26.52 -20.26
N GLY A 333 26.08 25.21 -20.39
CA GLY A 333 27.34 24.53 -20.67
C GLY A 333 27.08 23.12 -21.20
N THR A 334 28.16 22.39 -21.45
CA THR A 334 28.13 20.97 -21.80
C THR A 334 28.81 20.20 -20.68
N ASP A 335 28.14 19.18 -20.15
CA ASP A 335 28.71 18.30 -19.13
C ASP A 335 29.48 17.16 -19.79
N PHE A 336 30.72 16.95 -19.35
CA PHE A 336 31.57 15.84 -19.73
C PHE A 336 31.72 14.86 -18.55
N GLY A 337 31.37 13.60 -18.80
CA GLY A 337 31.42 12.52 -17.81
C GLY A 337 32.87 12.15 -17.48
N THR A 338 33.46 12.86 -16.52
CA THR A 338 34.85 12.68 -16.08
C THR A 338 34.89 11.94 -14.75
N GLY A 339 35.72 10.90 -14.65
CA GLY A 339 36.07 10.32 -13.34
C GLY A 339 36.67 11.37 -12.42
N CYS A 340 36.45 11.27 -11.11
CA CYS A 340 36.93 12.27 -10.15
C CYS A 340 38.46 12.43 -10.21
N GLY A 341 38.96 13.67 -10.19
CA GLY A 341 40.40 13.95 -10.22
C GLY A 341 41.07 13.77 -11.58
N ALA A 342 40.32 13.50 -12.65
CA ALA A 342 40.84 13.47 -14.02
C ALA A 342 41.33 14.85 -14.46
N ALA A 343 42.42 14.89 -15.24
CA ALA A 343 43.00 16.14 -15.73
C ALA A 343 42.04 16.86 -16.68
N LEU A 344 41.90 18.18 -16.51
CA LEU A 344 41.15 19.08 -17.37
C LEU A 344 42.10 20.00 -18.10
N TRP A 345 41.86 20.23 -19.39
CA TRP A 345 42.79 20.86 -20.31
C TRP A 345 42.30 22.22 -20.80
N ALA A 346 43.23 23.16 -20.99
CA ALA A 346 42.98 24.44 -21.65
C ALA A 346 42.47 24.19 -23.08
N GLY A 347 41.23 24.60 -23.36
CA GLY A 347 40.63 24.44 -24.68
C GLY A 347 41.37 25.24 -25.74
N GLU A 348 41.89 26.41 -25.39
CA GLU A 348 42.88 27.13 -26.18
C GLU A 348 43.85 27.88 -25.25
N SER A 349 44.98 28.30 -25.80
CA SER A 349 45.98 29.13 -25.17
C SER A 349 45.35 30.46 -24.70
N GLY A 350 45.68 30.88 -23.48
CA GLY A 350 45.01 32.04 -22.88
C GLY A 350 45.57 32.43 -21.53
N THR A 351 44.83 33.30 -20.83
CA THR A 351 45.16 33.76 -19.47
C THR A 351 44.02 33.43 -18.51
N VAL A 352 44.34 32.87 -17.35
CA VAL A 352 43.38 32.66 -16.27
C VAL A 352 43.01 34.01 -15.67
N ILE A 353 41.76 34.44 -15.82
CA ILE A 353 41.32 35.78 -15.40
C ILE A 353 40.53 35.78 -14.08
N SER A 354 40.05 34.62 -13.63
CA SER A 354 39.47 34.44 -12.30
C SER A 354 39.42 32.96 -11.95
N GLU A 355 39.68 32.64 -10.68
CA GLU A 355 39.29 31.37 -10.06
C GLU A 355 38.58 31.68 -8.73
N TYR A 356 37.59 30.88 -8.35
CA TYR A 356 36.99 30.94 -7.01
C TYR A 356 36.10 29.73 -6.71
N TYR A 357 35.95 29.44 -5.42
CA TYR A 357 34.92 28.55 -4.91
C TYR A 357 33.56 29.27 -4.72
N ASP A 358 32.47 28.59 -5.05
CA ASP A 358 31.11 28.90 -4.58
C ASP A 358 30.26 27.64 -4.34
N GLU A 359 29.11 27.82 -3.67
CA GLU A 359 28.24 26.71 -3.24
C GLU A 359 27.51 25.97 -4.37
N VAL A 360 27.44 26.53 -5.59
CA VAL A 360 26.75 25.96 -6.75
C VAL A 360 27.73 25.48 -7.82
N TYR A 361 28.60 26.33 -8.35
CA TYR A 361 29.56 25.91 -9.38
C TYR A 361 30.81 25.23 -8.82
N GLY A 362 30.96 25.20 -7.48
CA GLY A 362 32.11 24.60 -6.82
C GLY A 362 33.38 25.41 -7.07
N ASN A 363 34.50 24.71 -7.24
CA ASN A 363 35.72 25.33 -7.74
C ASN A 363 35.55 25.66 -9.22
N ARG A 364 35.41 26.96 -9.53
CA ARG A 364 35.22 27.51 -10.87
C ARG A 364 36.46 28.23 -11.36
N LEU A 365 36.83 28.04 -12.63
CA LEU A 365 37.98 28.67 -13.30
C LEU A 365 37.55 29.33 -14.61
N TYR A 366 38.01 30.54 -14.86
CA TYR A 366 37.77 31.32 -16.08
C TYR A 366 39.08 31.57 -16.85
N LEU A 367 39.12 31.09 -18.09
CA LEU A 367 40.27 31.18 -19.02
C LEU A 367 39.88 32.04 -20.22
N ALA A 368 40.45 33.24 -20.34
CA ALA A 368 40.22 34.13 -21.48
C ALA A 368 41.24 33.88 -22.59
N ILE A 369 40.74 33.57 -23.79
CA ILE A 369 41.53 33.16 -24.96
C ILE A 369 41.62 34.26 -26.04
N GLY A 370 41.20 35.49 -25.71
CA GLY A 370 41.22 36.63 -26.63
C GLY A 370 39.96 36.75 -27.50
N LYS A 371 40.11 37.34 -28.69
CA LYS A 371 39.01 37.57 -29.65
C LYS A 371 38.93 36.48 -30.71
N VAL A 372 37.71 36.03 -30.98
CA VAL A 372 37.33 35.09 -32.04
C VAL A 372 36.17 35.71 -32.80
N ASN A 373 36.33 35.93 -34.11
CA ASN A 373 35.30 36.51 -34.98
C ASN A 373 34.67 37.79 -34.38
N GLY A 374 35.53 38.72 -33.95
CA GLY A 374 35.17 39.99 -33.33
C GLY A 374 34.64 39.93 -31.88
N ALA A 375 34.36 38.75 -31.33
CA ALA A 375 33.83 38.57 -29.99
C ALA A 375 34.88 38.04 -29.01
N ASN A 376 34.82 38.45 -27.74
CA ASN A 376 35.72 37.97 -26.72
C ASN A 376 35.26 36.60 -26.22
N ILE A 377 36.14 35.60 -26.21
CA ILE A 377 35.83 34.24 -25.74
C ILE A 377 36.47 34.00 -24.38
N THR A 378 35.68 33.49 -23.45
CA THR A 378 36.14 32.98 -22.15
C THR A 378 35.61 31.58 -21.93
N LEU A 379 36.51 30.65 -21.66
CA LEU A 379 36.21 29.27 -21.33
C LEU A 379 36.03 29.17 -19.81
N VAL A 380 35.02 28.44 -19.36
CA VAL A 380 34.71 28.27 -17.94
C VAL A 380 34.64 26.80 -17.58
N TYR A 381 35.30 26.45 -16.49
CA TYR A 381 35.36 25.09 -15.97
C TYR A 381 34.80 25.08 -14.54
N ASN A 382 33.76 24.27 -14.28
CA ASN A 382 33.11 24.16 -12.98
C ASN A 382 33.37 22.79 -12.32
N HIS A 383 32.98 22.68 -11.05
CA HIS A 383 32.99 21.45 -10.23
C HIS A 383 34.38 20.85 -9.98
N LEU A 384 35.46 21.59 -10.20
CA LEU A 384 36.83 21.10 -10.04
C LEU A 384 37.06 20.52 -8.64
N SER A 385 37.84 19.45 -8.52
CA SER A 385 38.36 19.00 -7.22
C SER A 385 39.47 19.93 -6.73
N ARG A 386 40.34 20.38 -7.65
CA ARG A 386 41.39 21.38 -7.40
C ARG A 386 41.80 22.09 -8.70
N TYR A 387 42.35 23.28 -8.57
CA TYR A 387 43.01 24.02 -9.65
C TYR A 387 44.44 23.48 -9.88
N ALA A 388 44.95 23.61 -11.10
CA ALA A 388 46.35 23.31 -11.45
C ALA A 388 47.14 24.58 -11.81
N VAL A 389 46.43 25.70 -12.01
CA VAL A 389 46.96 27.02 -12.37
C VAL A 389 46.12 28.07 -11.65
N SER A 390 46.72 29.22 -11.32
CA SER A 390 46.03 30.29 -10.60
C SER A 390 45.74 31.53 -11.44
N GLN A 391 44.92 32.44 -10.91
CA GLN A 391 44.61 33.72 -11.56
C GLN A 391 45.89 34.47 -11.98
N GLY A 392 45.93 34.94 -13.23
CA GLY A 392 47.08 35.59 -13.87
C GLY A 392 47.96 34.65 -14.68
N ALA A 393 47.87 33.32 -14.49
CA ALA A 393 48.67 32.36 -15.24
C ALA A 393 48.33 32.39 -16.75
N ARG A 394 49.37 32.35 -17.59
CA ARG A 394 49.24 32.06 -19.03
C ARG A 394 49.37 30.56 -19.25
N VAL A 395 48.48 30.00 -20.05
CA VAL A 395 48.45 28.56 -20.37
C VAL A 395 48.42 28.34 -21.88
N LYS A 396 48.94 27.20 -22.33
CA LYS A 396 48.87 26.75 -23.74
C LYS A 396 47.69 25.81 -23.97
N ARG A 397 47.16 25.75 -25.20
CA ARG A 397 46.19 24.70 -25.62
C ARG A 397 46.65 23.32 -25.16
N GLY A 398 45.76 22.54 -24.55
CA GLY A 398 46.05 21.20 -24.04
C GLY A 398 46.77 21.15 -22.69
N GLN A 399 47.25 22.28 -22.14
CA GLN A 399 47.86 22.31 -20.80
C GLN A 399 46.82 22.00 -19.72
N VAL A 400 47.20 21.26 -18.68
CA VAL A 400 46.32 20.99 -17.53
C VAL A 400 46.04 22.29 -16.77
N VAL A 401 44.75 22.62 -16.62
CA VAL A 401 44.28 23.83 -15.88
C VAL A 401 43.62 23.48 -14.54
N GLY A 402 43.19 22.25 -14.37
CA GLY A 402 42.57 21.77 -13.15
C GLY A 402 42.26 20.29 -13.23
N TYR A 403 41.52 19.82 -12.24
CA TYR A 403 41.10 18.42 -12.16
C TYR A 403 39.61 18.33 -11.86
N SER A 404 38.90 17.43 -12.53
CA SER A 404 37.46 17.22 -12.35
C SER A 404 37.12 16.87 -10.89
N GLY A 405 35.86 17.07 -10.52
CA GLY A 405 35.37 16.77 -9.19
C GLY A 405 33.85 16.84 -9.14
N THR A 406 33.33 17.01 -7.93
CA THR A 406 31.89 17.16 -7.66
C THR A 406 31.67 18.28 -6.62
N THR A 407 32.47 19.35 -6.71
CA THR A 407 32.35 20.50 -5.80
C THR A 407 31.14 21.36 -6.19
N GLY A 408 30.54 22.03 -5.20
CA GLY A 408 29.31 22.80 -5.39
C GLY A 408 28.06 21.91 -5.47
N TRP A 409 27.08 22.34 -6.26
CA TRP A 409 25.94 21.51 -6.66
C TRP A 409 26.40 20.65 -7.82
N SER A 410 26.38 19.33 -7.63
CA SER A 410 26.89 18.36 -8.59
C SER A 410 26.43 16.98 -8.13
N THR A 411 25.73 16.22 -8.97
CA THR A 411 25.18 14.89 -8.57
C THR A 411 26.19 13.75 -8.63
N GLY A 412 27.36 14.00 -9.23
CA GLY A 412 28.48 13.07 -9.37
C GLY A 412 29.63 13.74 -10.11
N CYS A 413 30.80 13.11 -10.17
CA CYS A 413 31.97 13.72 -10.80
C CYS A 413 31.76 13.95 -12.30
N HIS A 414 31.96 15.19 -12.73
CA HIS A 414 31.90 15.62 -14.12
C HIS A 414 32.65 16.96 -14.29
N LEU A 415 32.83 17.39 -15.54
CA LEU A 415 33.18 18.77 -15.88
C LEU A 415 31.96 19.41 -16.54
N HIS A 416 31.40 20.46 -15.95
CA HIS A 416 30.52 21.37 -16.66
C HIS A 416 31.37 22.45 -17.32
N PHE A 417 31.35 22.51 -18.66
CA PHE A 417 32.16 23.42 -19.46
C PHE A 417 31.28 24.44 -20.19
N THR A 418 31.54 25.73 -19.99
CA THR A 418 30.83 26.83 -20.69
C THR A 418 31.79 27.58 -21.61
N VAL A 419 31.33 27.90 -22.82
CA VAL A 419 31.95 28.94 -23.66
C VAL A 419 31.13 30.22 -23.49
N LEU A 420 31.78 31.29 -23.03
CA LEU A 420 31.19 32.62 -22.95
C LEU A 420 31.65 33.47 -24.14
N ARG A 421 30.71 33.90 -24.99
CA ARG A 421 30.93 34.87 -26.07
C ARG A 421 30.45 36.25 -25.59
N ASN A 422 31.37 37.20 -25.45
CA ASN A 422 31.12 38.52 -24.85
C ASN A 422 30.44 38.48 -23.45
N GLY A 423 30.60 37.38 -22.71
CA GLY A 423 29.99 37.18 -21.39
C GLY A 423 28.65 36.44 -21.39
N GLU A 424 28.11 36.09 -22.56
CA GLU A 424 26.91 35.27 -22.72
C GLU A 424 27.26 33.82 -23.05
N ALA A 425 26.54 32.86 -22.48
CA ALA A 425 26.80 31.44 -22.71
C ALA A 425 26.30 30.99 -24.08
N VAL A 426 27.19 30.38 -24.86
CA VAL A 426 26.91 29.79 -26.18
C VAL A 426 27.22 28.30 -26.15
N ASN A 427 26.66 27.54 -27.10
CA ASN A 427 26.85 26.10 -27.17
C ASN A 427 28.34 25.75 -27.36
N PRO A 428 29.01 25.07 -26.40
CA PRO A 428 30.42 24.70 -26.53
C PRO A 428 30.71 23.83 -27.75
N MET A 429 29.73 23.05 -28.22
CA MET A 429 29.89 22.15 -29.37
C MET A 429 30.03 22.89 -30.72
N GLN A 430 29.84 24.21 -30.77
CA GLN A 430 30.16 25.04 -31.94
C GLN A 430 31.63 25.44 -32.02
N TYR A 431 32.41 25.12 -30.99
CA TYR A 431 33.81 25.51 -30.83
C TYR A 431 34.77 24.31 -30.68
N LEU A 432 34.24 23.10 -30.52
CA LEU A 432 34.99 21.86 -30.21
C LEU A 432 35.18 20.97 -31.44
#